data_AF-A0A6I4PZI5-F1
#
_entry.id   AF-A0A6I4PZI5-F1
#
_cell.length_a   1.000
_cell.length_b   1.000
_cell.length_c   1.000
_cell.angle_alpha   90.00
_cell.angle_beta   90.00
_cell.angle_gamma   90.00
#
_symmetry.space_group_name_H-M   'P 1'
#
loop_
_entity.id
_entity.type
_entity.pdbx_description
1 polymer ?
#
loop_
_entity_poly.entity_id
_entity_poly.type
_entity_poly.pdbx_seq_one_letter_code
_entity_poly.pdbx_strand_id
1 'polypeptide(L)' 'NKALFEYIEIYYNRIRRHSANGWVSPEQYEQQYYQNEKMIEVGTI' A
#
# COMPACT_ATOMS: atom_id res chain seq x y z
N ASN A 1 -11.09 -0.97 21.51
CA ASN A 1 -9.90 -1.86 21.57
C ASN A 1 -8.75 -1.16 20.85
N LYS A 2 -7.90 -0.43 21.58
CA LYS A 2 -6.89 0.50 21.03
C LYS A 2 -5.73 -0.23 20.36
N ALA A 3 -5.23 -1.31 20.98
CA ALA A 3 -4.07 -2.04 20.50
C ALA A 3 -4.31 -2.72 19.13
N LEU A 4 -5.52 -3.26 18.91
CA LEU A 4 -5.87 -3.87 17.62
C LEU A 4 -5.89 -2.82 16.50
N PHE A 5 -6.46 -1.64 16.78
CA PHE A 5 -6.50 -0.55 15.81
C PHE A 5 -5.09 -0.06 15.45
N GLU A 6 -4.23 0.14 16.46
CA GLU A 6 -2.83 0.52 16.24
C GLU A 6 -2.07 -0.54 15.44
N TYR A 7 -2.30 -1.82 15.73
CA TYR A 7 -1.68 -2.91 14.96
C TYR A 7 -2.11 -2.88 13.50
N ILE A 8 -3.41 -2.69 13.20
CA ILE A 8 -3.90 -2.66 11.82
C ILE A 8 -3.37 -1.42 11.09
N GLU A 9 -3.61 -0.23 11.64
CA GLU A 9 -3.37 1.02 10.92
C GLU A 9 -1.89 1.41 10.85
N ILE A 10 -1.14 1.17 11.92
CA ILE A 10 0.26 1.62 12.00
C ILE A 10 1.21 0.52 11.51
N TYR A 11 0.99 -0.72 11.95
CA TYR A 11 1.92 -1.80 11.61
C TYR A 11 1.49 -2.55 10.35
N TYR A 12 0.27 -3.08 10.29
CA TYR A 12 -0.15 -3.93 9.18
C TYR A 12 -0.23 -3.17 7.86
N ASN A 13 -0.96 -2.05 7.82
CA ASN A 13 -1.19 -1.29 6.59
C ASN A 13 0.08 -0.58 6.10
N ARG A 14 0.92 -0.07 6.99
CA ARG A 14 2.10 0.76 6.61
C ARG A 14 3.42 0.01 6.56
N ILE A 15 3.65 -0.94 7.48
CA ILE A 15 4.99 -1.54 7.71
C ILE A 15 5.06 -2.99 7.22
N ARG A 16 4.04 -3.80 7.48
CA ARG A 16 4.09 -5.25 7.21
C ARG A 16 4.16 -5.51 5.71
N ARG A 17 5.16 -6.30 5.29
CA ARG A 17 5.32 -6.73 3.90
C ARG A 17 4.58 -8.02 3.63
N HIS A 18 3.96 -8.10 2.45
CA HIS A 18 3.19 -9.27 2.02
C HIS A 18 3.76 -9.86 0.73
N SER A 19 4.01 -11.17 0.70
CA SER A 19 4.45 -11.86 -0.52
C SER A 19 3.44 -11.72 -1.66
N ALA A 20 2.14 -11.72 -1.35
CA ALA A 20 1.06 -11.49 -2.32
C ALA A 20 1.14 -10.11 -2.99
N ASN A 21 1.69 -9.10 -2.30
CA ASN A 21 1.85 -7.75 -2.82
C ASN A 21 3.25 -7.52 -3.41
N GLY A 22 4.00 -8.57 -3.75
CA GLY A 22 5.37 -8.42 -4.25
C GLY A 22 6.36 -7.95 -3.18
N TRP A 23 6.11 -8.31 -1.92
CA TRP A 23 6.94 -7.95 -0.76
C TRP A 23 6.94 -6.45 -0.39
N VAL A 24 5.86 -5.72 -0.70
CA VAL A 24 5.62 -4.37 -0.17
C VAL A 24 4.46 -4.35 0.83
N SER A 25 4.29 -3.23 1.55
CA SER A 25 3.14 -3.05 2.44
C SER A 25 1.84 -2.76 1.67
N PRO A 26 0.66 -2.95 2.30
CA PRO A 26 -0.62 -2.61 1.68
C PRO A 26 -0.68 -1.17 1.19
N GLU A 27 -0.25 -0.20 2.02
CA GLU A 27 -0.22 1.21 1.65
C GLU A 27 0.70 1.46 0.44
N GLN A 28 1.88 0.84 0.41
CA GLN A 28 2.81 0.98 -0.72
C GLN A 28 2.23 0.38 -2.01
N TYR A 29 1.52 -0.74 -1.91
CA TYR A 29 0.87 -1.37 -3.05
C TYR A 29 -0.21 -0.45 -3.64
N GLU A 30 -1.06 0.14 -2.81
CA GLU A 30 -2.06 1.12 -3.25
C GLU A 30 -1.41 2.36 -3.88
N GLN A 31 -0.34 2.88 -3.28
CA GLN A 31 0.40 4.01 -3.86
C GLN A 31 0.93 3.68 -5.26
N GLN A 32 1.54 2.50 -5.44
CA GLN A 32 2.04 2.06 -6.75
C GLN A 32 0.91 1.93 -7.76
N TYR A 33 -0.24 1.37 -7.36
CA TYR A 33 -1.43 1.27 -8.20
C TYR A 33 -1.89 2.65 -8.69
N TYR A 34 -2.07 3.61 -7.78
CA TYR A 34 -2.51 4.96 -8.15
C TYR A 34 -1.47 5.76 -8.94
N GLN A 35 -0.16 5.57 -8.67
CA GLN A 35 0.87 6.19 -9.51
C GLN A 35 0.77 5.68 -10.94
N ASN A 36 0.58 4.36 -11.12
CA ASN A 36 0.43 3.79 -12.46
C ASN A 36 -0.83 4.29 -13.16
N GLU A 37 -1.98 4.35 -12.47
CA GLU A 37 -3.21 4.93 -13.03
C GLU A 37 -2.99 6.39 -13.46
N LYS A 38 -2.34 7.19 -12.62
CA LYS A 38 -2.01 8.58 -12.93
C LYS A 38 -1.09 8.69 -14.15
N MET A 39 -0.07 7.84 -14.24
CA MET A 39 0.86 7.81 -15.37
C MET A 39 0.16 7.45 -16.69
N ILE A 40 -0.85 6.57 -16.64
CA ILE A 40 -1.73 6.25 -17.78
C ILE A 40 -2.58 7.48 -18.16
N GLU A 41 -3.19 8.14 -17.18
CA GLU A 41 -4.02 9.34 -17.41
C GLU A 41 -3.21 10.47 -18.06
N VAL A 42 -1.96 10.70 -17.63
CA VAL A 42 -1.08 11.73 -18.20
C VAL A 42 -0.38 11.31 -19.51
N GLY A 43 -0.67 10.10 -20.02
CA GLY A 43 -0.12 9.61 -21.30
C GLY A 43 1.41 9.47 -21.31
N THR A 44 2.02 9.20 -20.14
CA THR A 44 3.48 9.08 -19.99
C THR A 44 3.95 7.61 -19.91
N ILE A 45 3.02 6.65 -20.06
CA ILE A 45 3.28 5.22 -20.29
C ILE A 45 2.98 4.88 -21.75
#